data_AF-A0A9P5CUQ7-F1
#
_entry.id   AF-A0A9P5CUQ7-F1
#
_cell.length_a   1.000
_cell.length_b   1.000
_cell.length_c   1.000
_cell.angle_alpha   90.00
_cell.angle_beta   90.00
_cell.angle_gamma   90.00
#
_symmetry.space_group_name_H-M   'P 1'
#
loop_
_entity.id
_entity.type
_entity.pdbx_description
1 polymer ?
#
loop_
_entity_poly.entity_id
_entity_poly.type
_entity_poly.pdbx_seq_one_letter_code
_entity_poly.pdbx_strand_id
1 'polypeptide(L)'
;MLLRLPPELIFSIAAFLPTASCLLRLAQTCRRLYTIVAADNYRIFQAFVQGQYPTAVVPPLWRDAAHALTLRSHAFRCRAVTARYVEPPSNAARIGKPKTTRRDKPTLGYRPVIDSYESWYGNHWFARKEVLAWGAGADVVLRIKDLNSHDRAGEASGCQQDTYDGAKWVVFNDLPSVNSWDDVAGLHLLGDDSSSVDSLDAEDLIVGRRNGELTRLSISPSQGSATHKAFFDTQGHKLDYTDLSVGTERVLAASLDRGEIAFYKLDSDNDSVQPFVSLKAHLHGASRNRCSKLLSNRRIVVGADGESSKIEVFSFDETDVKTECTIRIEDDEAERKPRVTAMAPLPALSSMKETSSQDLFLSGWEESKIR
;
A
#
# COMPACT_ATOMS: atom_id res chain seq x y z
N MET A 1 39.09 13.43 19.62
CA MET A 1 39.19 12.89 18.24
C MET A 1 38.16 13.54 17.32
N LEU A 2 36.84 13.41 17.58
CA LEU A 2 35.76 14.00 16.77
C LEU A 2 35.86 15.53 16.58
N LEU A 3 36.41 16.25 17.59
CA LEU A 3 36.59 17.70 17.53
C LEU A 3 37.64 18.20 16.53
N ARG A 4 38.46 17.29 15.96
CA ARG A 4 39.47 17.63 14.94
C ARG A 4 39.06 17.19 13.55
N LEU A 5 37.96 16.45 13.41
CA LEU A 5 37.47 15.99 12.12
C LEU A 5 36.76 17.13 11.38
N PRO A 6 36.92 17.24 10.05
CA PRO A 6 36.06 18.05 9.21
C PRO A 6 34.58 17.65 9.34
N PRO A 7 33.62 18.59 9.16
CA PRO A 7 32.19 18.31 9.23
C PRO A 7 31.75 17.14 8.33
N GLU A 8 32.37 16.98 7.16
CA GLU A 8 32.05 15.95 6.17
C GLU A 8 32.28 14.53 6.73
N LEU A 9 33.39 14.33 7.45
CA LEU A 9 33.66 13.05 8.10
C LEU A 9 32.68 12.76 9.24
N ILE A 10 32.19 13.80 9.91
CA ILE A 10 31.17 13.65 10.96
C ILE A 10 29.83 13.24 10.33
N PHE A 11 29.49 13.73 9.13
CA PHE A 11 28.33 13.27 8.38
C PHE A 11 28.47 11.82 7.92
N SER A 12 29.65 11.39 7.46
CA SER A 12 29.90 9.98 7.15
C SER A 12 29.73 9.09 8.38
N ILE A 13 30.21 9.51 9.55
CA ILE A 13 30.03 8.76 10.80
C ILE A 13 28.53 8.68 11.17
N ALA A 14 27.76 9.75 10.94
CA ALA A 14 26.33 9.78 11.26
C ALA A 14 25.53 8.68 10.55
N ALA A 15 25.92 8.30 9.33
CA ALA A 15 25.28 7.23 8.56
C ALA A 15 25.36 5.84 9.25
N PHE A 16 26.33 5.64 10.15
CA PHE A 16 26.55 4.37 10.86
C PHE A 16 26.10 4.38 12.31
N LEU A 17 25.53 5.49 12.79
CA LEU A 17 25.02 5.54 14.16
C LEU A 17 23.73 4.71 14.29
N PRO A 18 23.53 4.01 15.42
CA PRO A 18 22.40 3.10 15.56
C PRO A 18 21.07 3.80 15.83
N THR A 19 21.08 5.03 16.36
CA THR A 19 19.86 5.77 16.69
C THR A 19 20.04 7.28 16.49
N ALA A 20 18.94 7.98 16.18
CA ALA A 20 18.90 9.44 16.13
C ALA A 20 19.33 10.09 17.48
N SER A 21 19.08 9.42 18.61
CA SER A 21 19.51 9.87 19.93
C SER A 21 21.03 9.96 20.08
N CYS A 22 21.80 9.16 19.34
CA CYS A 22 23.27 9.27 19.32
C CYS A 22 23.72 10.63 18.78
N LEU A 23 23.05 11.16 17.74
CA LEU A 23 23.33 12.48 17.18
C LEU A 23 22.95 13.61 18.16
N LEU A 24 21.81 13.48 18.83
CA LEU A 24 21.38 14.46 19.84
C LEU A 24 22.36 14.50 21.02
N ARG A 25 22.80 13.34 21.52
CA ARG A 25 23.83 13.26 22.57
C ARG A 25 25.15 13.85 22.10
N LEU A 26 25.55 13.61 20.84
CA LEU A 26 26.75 14.20 20.26
C LEU A 26 26.68 15.73 20.25
N ALA A 27 25.54 16.31 19.85
CA ALA A 27 25.31 17.75 19.85
C ALA A 27 25.40 18.36 21.26
N GLN A 28 24.99 17.63 22.30
CA GLN A 28 25.04 18.09 23.68
C GLN A 28 26.46 18.13 24.28
N THR A 29 27.45 17.50 23.65
CA THR A 29 28.81 17.43 24.21
C THR A 29 29.57 18.75 24.15
N CYS A 30 29.43 19.53 23.07
CA CYS A 30 30.09 20.83 22.93
C CYS A 30 29.45 21.71 21.84
N ARG A 31 29.75 23.02 21.89
CA ARG A 31 29.22 24.02 20.94
C ARG A 31 29.58 23.71 19.48
N ARG A 32 30.81 23.28 19.19
CA ARG A 32 31.22 22.95 17.81
C ARG A 32 30.39 21.81 17.22
N LEU A 33 30.18 20.74 17.99
CA LEU A 33 29.38 19.60 17.54
C LEU A 33 27.91 19.95 17.44
N TYR A 34 27.40 20.79 18.34
CA TYR A 34 26.06 21.37 18.20
C TYR A 34 25.92 22.12 16.87
N THR A 35 26.86 23.01 16.53
CA THR A 35 26.84 23.78 15.28
C THR A 35 26.86 22.85 14.06
N ILE A 36 27.68 21.80 14.07
CA ILE A 36 27.75 20.83 12.97
C ILE A 36 26.44 20.04 12.83
N VAL A 37 25.83 19.63 13.94
CA VAL A 37 24.56 18.88 13.93
C VAL A 37 23.37 19.76 13.51
N ALA A 38 23.36 21.03 13.92
CA ALA A 38 22.29 21.99 13.62
C ALA A 38 22.45 22.69 12.26
N ALA A 39 23.57 22.53 11.58
CA ALA A 39 23.83 23.12 10.27
C ALA A 39 22.86 22.60 9.18
N ASP A 40 22.68 23.42 8.14
CA ASP A 40 21.95 23.07 6.92
C ASP A 40 20.59 22.39 7.18
N ASN A 41 19.77 22.97 8.05
CA ASN A 41 18.47 22.41 8.44
C ASN A 41 18.57 20.94 8.92
N TYR A 42 19.57 20.66 9.76
CA TYR A 42 19.79 19.32 10.33
C TYR A 42 20.13 18.25 9.28
N ARG A 43 20.87 18.63 8.22
CA ARG A 43 21.33 17.72 7.14
C ARG A 43 22.03 16.46 7.64
N ILE A 44 22.68 16.49 8.81
CA ILE A 44 23.28 15.28 9.39
C ILE A 44 22.26 14.14 9.61
N PHE A 45 20.99 14.48 9.86
CA PHE A 45 19.91 13.50 9.97
C PHE A 45 19.54 12.90 8.62
N GLN A 46 19.73 13.62 7.51
CA GLN A 46 19.62 13.04 6.17
C GLN A 46 20.64 11.91 6.00
N ALA A 47 21.90 12.15 6.34
CA ALA A 47 22.95 11.14 6.26
C ALA A 47 22.64 9.92 7.13
N PHE A 48 22.12 10.14 8.35
CA PHE A 48 21.64 9.06 9.22
C PHE A 48 20.49 8.26 8.59
N VAL A 49 19.44 8.94 8.10
CA VAL A 49 18.27 8.29 7.51
C VAL A 49 18.66 7.48 6.28
N GLN A 50 19.45 8.06 5.37
CA GLN A 50 19.90 7.36 4.16
C GLN A 50 20.83 6.18 4.47
N GLY A 51 21.61 6.24 5.55
CA GLY A 51 22.46 5.15 5.98
C GLY A 51 21.71 4.00 6.66
N GLN A 52 20.79 4.31 7.57
CA GLN A 52 20.07 3.31 8.38
C GLN A 52 18.76 2.82 7.74
N TYR A 53 18.14 3.65 6.89
CA TYR A 53 16.85 3.40 6.26
C TYR A 53 16.90 3.73 4.75
N PRO A 54 17.77 3.07 3.98
CA PRO A 54 18.08 3.42 2.59
C PRO A 54 16.88 3.32 1.63
N THR A 55 15.86 2.54 1.97
CA THR A 55 14.64 2.33 1.16
C THR A 55 13.48 3.21 1.61
N ALA A 56 13.63 4.00 2.66
CA ALA A 56 12.57 4.85 3.18
C ALA A 56 12.41 6.09 2.29
N VAL A 57 11.24 6.22 1.67
CA VAL A 57 10.81 7.46 1.02
C VAL A 57 10.26 8.37 2.11
N VAL A 58 10.97 9.46 2.40
CA VAL A 58 10.57 10.43 3.44
C VAL A 58 10.63 11.86 2.89
N PRO A 59 9.76 12.76 3.37
CA PRO A 59 9.88 14.18 3.05
C PRO A 59 11.21 14.72 3.58
N PRO A 60 11.71 15.87 3.07
CA PRO A 60 12.95 16.51 3.51
C PRO A 60 12.85 17.15 4.92
N LEU A 61 12.09 16.52 5.83
CA LEU A 61 11.94 16.81 7.26
C LEU A 61 12.83 15.85 8.06
N TRP A 62 14.13 15.88 7.78
CA TRP A 62 15.08 14.82 8.15
C TRP A 62 15.12 14.51 9.63
N ARG A 63 14.99 15.52 10.49
CA ARG A 63 14.97 15.35 11.95
C ARG A 63 13.76 14.55 12.41
N ASP A 64 12.57 14.92 11.94
CA ASP A 64 11.31 14.26 12.31
C ASP A 64 11.23 12.86 11.69
N ALA A 65 11.68 12.71 10.45
CA ALA A 65 11.81 11.42 9.77
C ALA A 65 12.74 10.47 10.54
N ALA A 66 13.93 10.94 10.94
CA ALA A 66 14.88 10.16 11.73
C ALA A 66 14.28 9.70 13.07
N HIS A 67 13.55 10.60 13.75
CA HIS A 67 12.87 10.28 14.99
C HIS A 67 11.78 9.21 14.79
N ALA A 68 10.89 9.40 13.81
CA ALA A 68 9.81 8.48 13.51
C ALA A 68 10.31 7.09 13.10
N LEU A 69 11.31 7.01 12.21
CA LEU A 69 11.90 5.75 11.76
C LEU A 69 12.64 5.02 12.89
N THR A 70 13.41 5.74 13.70
CA THR A 70 14.09 5.15 14.88
C THR A 70 13.06 4.57 15.85
N LEU A 71 11.99 5.32 16.15
CA LEU A 71 10.94 4.88 17.06
C LEU A 71 10.21 3.65 16.54
N ARG A 72 9.81 3.63 15.26
CA ARG A 72 9.13 2.50 14.61
C ARG A 72 10.03 1.26 14.55
N SER A 73 11.29 1.42 14.16
CA SER A 73 12.29 0.34 14.13
C SER A 73 12.51 -0.25 15.53
N HIS A 74 12.65 0.62 16.54
CA HIS A 74 12.77 0.19 17.93
C HIS A 74 11.53 -0.56 18.43
N ALA A 75 10.33 -0.03 18.17
CA ALA A 75 9.07 -0.66 18.54
C ALA A 75 8.95 -2.05 17.91
N PHE A 76 9.26 -2.17 16.62
CA PHE A 76 9.26 -3.46 15.92
C PHE A 76 10.26 -4.45 16.52
N ARG A 77 11.51 -4.03 16.75
CA ARG A 77 12.56 -4.85 17.38
C ARG A 77 12.16 -5.34 18.77
N CYS A 78 11.50 -4.49 19.56
CA CYS A 78 11.02 -4.83 20.90
C CYS A 78 9.66 -5.53 20.90
N ARG A 79 9.08 -5.84 19.73
CA ARG A 79 7.72 -6.39 19.59
C ARG A 79 6.65 -5.53 20.31
N ALA A 80 6.91 -4.24 20.45
CA ALA A 80 6.03 -3.27 21.08
C ALA A 80 5.04 -2.71 20.04
N VAL A 81 4.19 -3.58 19.50
CA VAL A 81 3.17 -3.21 18.53
C VAL A 81 1.93 -2.69 19.27
N THR A 82 1.57 -1.43 19.02
CA THR A 82 0.33 -0.86 19.54
C THR A 82 -0.76 -1.02 18.48
N ALA A 83 -1.75 -1.86 18.77
CA ALA A 83 -2.97 -1.93 17.97
C ALA A 83 -3.97 -0.86 18.46
N ARG A 84 -4.67 -0.21 17.52
CA ARG A 84 -5.79 0.68 17.82
C ARG A 84 -7.03 0.17 17.11
N TYR A 85 -8.16 0.19 17.81
CA TYR A 85 -9.45 -0.08 17.20
C TYR A 85 -9.95 1.18 16.50
N VAL A 86 -10.43 1.02 15.28
CA VAL A 86 -10.89 2.10 14.41
C VAL A 86 -12.22 1.66 13.81
N GLU A 87 -13.28 2.43 14.04
CA GLU A 87 -14.60 2.21 13.47
C GLU A 87 -15.16 3.50 12.86
N PRO A 88 -15.98 3.40 11.81
CA PRO A 88 -16.66 4.56 11.26
C PRO A 88 -17.59 5.17 12.31
N PRO A 89 -17.54 6.49 12.53
CA PRO A 89 -18.46 7.14 13.45
C PRO A 89 -19.89 7.11 12.88
N SER A 90 -20.89 7.23 13.75
CA SER A 90 -22.31 7.18 13.36
C SER A 90 -22.74 8.27 12.37
N ASN A 91 -21.97 9.36 12.30
CA ASN A 91 -22.16 10.50 11.42
C ASN A 91 -21.32 10.43 10.12
N ALA A 92 -20.67 9.30 9.82
CA ALA A 92 -19.94 9.12 8.57
C ALA A 92 -20.84 9.38 7.35
N ALA A 93 -20.35 10.14 6.37
CA ALA A 93 -21.09 10.46 5.16
C ALA A 93 -21.34 9.18 4.36
N ARG A 94 -22.60 8.84 4.10
CA ARG A 94 -22.96 7.69 3.26
C ARG A 94 -23.20 8.15 1.84
N ILE A 95 -22.42 7.64 0.90
CA ILE A 95 -22.48 7.98 -0.53
C ILE A 95 -22.95 6.73 -1.32
N GLY A 96 -23.82 6.94 -2.31
CA GLY A 96 -24.44 5.87 -3.09
C GLY A 96 -25.83 5.53 -2.58
N LYS A 97 -26.17 4.24 -2.51
CA LYS A 97 -27.48 3.75 -2.09
C LYS A 97 -27.57 3.55 -0.58
N PRO A 98 -28.66 4.01 0.06
CA PRO A 98 -28.82 3.91 1.51
C PRO A 98 -29.01 2.45 1.96
N LYS A 99 -28.39 2.10 3.10
CA LYS A 99 -28.51 0.87 3.90
C LYS A 99 -29.03 -0.36 3.12
N THR A 100 -28.10 -1.12 2.56
CA THR A 100 -28.38 -2.45 2.02
C THR A 100 -28.28 -3.49 3.14
N THR A 101 -29.39 -4.16 3.46
CA THR A 101 -29.36 -5.29 4.39
C THR A 101 -29.03 -6.55 3.63
N ARG A 102 -27.93 -7.20 4.00
CA ARG A 102 -27.57 -8.53 3.50
C ARG A 102 -28.62 -9.56 3.90
N ARG A 103 -29.07 -10.39 2.95
CA ARG A 103 -30.10 -11.42 3.18
C ARG A 103 -29.64 -12.85 2.90
N ASP A 104 -28.46 -13.03 2.32
CA ASP A 104 -27.93 -14.35 2.01
C ASP A 104 -27.20 -14.98 3.21
N LYS A 105 -27.03 -16.31 3.16
CA LYS A 105 -26.20 -17.05 4.11
C LYS A 105 -24.76 -17.07 3.57
N PRO A 106 -23.79 -16.38 4.20
CA PRO A 106 -22.43 -16.31 3.70
C PRO A 106 -21.81 -17.70 3.59
N THR A 107 -21.43 -18.10 2.38
CA THR A 107 -20.62 -19.33 2.16
C THR A 107 -19.18 -19.00 1.78
N LEU A 108 -18.93 -17.73 1.42
CA LEU A 108 -17.61 -17.22 1.13
C LEU A 108 -17.07 -16.53 2.39
N GLY A 109 -15.85 -16.90 2.81
CA GLY A 109 -15.18 -16.24 3.92
C GLY A 109 -14.85 -14.77 3.57
N TYR A 110 -14.87 -13.89 4.56
CA TYR A 110 -14.45 -12.49 4.41
C TYR A 110 -12.93 -12.42 4.12
N ARG A 111 -12.53 -11.61 3.15
CA ARG A 111 -11.11 -11.31 2.84
C ARG A 111 -10.93 -9.80 3.05
N PRO A 112 -10.25 -9.36 4.13
CA PRO A 112 -10.05 -7.94 4.36
C PRO A 112 -9.15 -7.37 3.27
N VAL A 113 -9.57 -6.24 2.71
CA VAL A 113 -8.73 -5.40 1.87
C VAL A 113 -8.62 -4.04 2.52
N ILE A 114 -7.40 -3.51 2.56
CA ILE A 114 -7.05 -2.26 3.21
C ILE A 114 -5.95 -1.63 2.39
N ASP A 115 -6.03 -0.32 2.20
CA ASP A 115 -4.98 0.45 1.56
C ASP A 115 -4.88 1.84 2.19
N SER A 116 -3.70 2.44 2.16
CA SER A 116 -3.45 3.74 2.76
C SER A 116 -2.29 4.46 2.11
N TYR A 117 -2.35 5.79 2.05
CA TYR A 117 -1.22 6.62 1.69
C TYR A 117 -1.11 7.85 2.59
N GLU A 118 0.09 8.43 2.64
CA GLU A 118 0.35 9.73 3.26
C GLU A 118 0.96 10.67 2.21
N SER A 119 0.48 11.90 2.12
CA SER A 119 1.08 12.95 1.28
C SER A 119 1.47 14.17 2.12
N TRP A 120 2.69 14.68 1.89
CA TRP A 120 3.20 15.89 2.54
C TRP A 120 3.14 17.05 1.56
N TYR A 121 2.55 18.16 2.00
CA TYR A 121 2.36 19.35 1.17
C TYR A 121 3.00 20.61 1.77
N GLY A 122 3.69 20.50 2.90
CA GLY A 122 4.36 21.63 3.57
C GLY A 122 5.72 21.29 4.17
N ASN A 123 6.30 22.28 4.86
CA ASN A 123 7.66 22.23 5.41
C ASN A 123 7.71 21.88 6.91
N HIS A 124 6.62 21.35 7.46
CA HIS A 124 6.56 20.87 8.84
C HIS A 124 5.83 19.53 8.91
N TRP A 125 6.09 18.76 9.99
CA TRP A 125 5.61 17.39 10.11
C TRP A 125 4.09 17.22 10.02
N PHE A 126 3.34 18.22 10.51
CA PHE A 126 1.88 18.20 10.51
C PHE A 126 1.24 18.65 9.18
N ALA A 127 1.99 19.21 8.23
CA ALA A 127 1.49 19.54 6.90
C ALA A 127 1.41 18.28 6.02
N ARG A 128 0.57 17.34 6.43
CA ARG A 128 0.36 16.07 5.75
C ARG A 128 -1.08 15.60 5.82
N LYS A 129 -1.50 14.95 4.75
CA LYS A 129 -2.79 14.28 4.57
C LYS A 129 -2.56 12.77 4.70
N GLU A 130 -3.39 12.12 5.49
CA GLU A 130 -3.43 10.66 5.63
C GLU A 130 -4.77 10.16 5.08
N VAL A 131 -4.72 9.21 4.14
CA VAL A 131 -5.92 8.57 3.59
C VAL A 131 -5.84 7.07 3.86
N LEU A 132 -6.94 6.52 4.38
CA LEU A 132 -7.10 5.12 4.69
C LEU A 132 -8.41 4.62 4.10
N ALA A 133 -8.37 3.52 3.36
CA ALA A 133 -9.54 2.87 2.82
C ALA A 133 -9.56 1.38 3.15
N TRP A 134 -10.73 0.81 3.40
CA TRP A 134 -10.89 -0.64 3.56
C TRP A 134 -12.25 -1.12 3.06
N GLY A 135 -12.30 -2.38 2.64
CA GLY A 135 -13.55 -3.07 2.36
C GLY A 135 -14.23 -3.50 3.66
N ALA A 136 -15.56 -3.44 3.71
CA ALA A 136 -16.39 -3.91 4.82
C ALA A 136 -17.63 -4.63 4.27
N GLY A 137 -17.45 -5.89 3.84
CA GLY A 137 -18.44 -6.56 3.02
C GLY A 137 -18.52 -5.88 1.66
N ALA A 138 -19.72 -5.46 1.24
CA ALA A 138 -19.93 -4.69 0.01
C ALA A 138 -19.71 -3.18 0.16
N ASP A 139 -19.50 -2.67 1.37
CA ASP A 139 -19.21 -1.26 1.61
C ASP A 139 -17.71 -1.00 1.47
N VAL A 140 -17.34 0.16 0.91
CA VAL A 140 -15.99 0.72 1.00
C VAL A 140 -16.02 1.81 2.06
N VAL A 141 -15.12 1.74 3.03
CA VAL A 141 -14.95 2.78 4.04
C VAL A 141 -13.71 3.59 3.70
N LEU A 142 -13.82 4.91 3.77
CA LEU A 142 -12.75 5.86 3.51
C LEU A 142 -12.64 6.84 4.69
N ARG A 143 -11.41 7.06 5.14
CA ARG A 143 -11.05 7.99 6.21
C ARG A 143 -9.95 8.91 5.72
N ILE A 144 -10.21 10.21 5.69
CA ILE A 144 -9.28 11.24 5.21
C ILE A 144 -8.99 12.19 6.38
N LYS A 145 -7.73 12.24 6.81
CA LYS A 145 -7.29 13.10 7.92
C LYS A 145 -6.20 14.06 7.44
N ASP A 146 -6.48 15.35 7.53
CA ASP A 146 -5.47 16.39 7.37
C ASP A 146 -4.92 16.79 8.75
N LEU A 147 -3.64 16.53 9.00
CA LEU A 147 -3.02 16.79 10.30
C LEU A 147 -2.75 18.27 10.56
N ASN A 148 -2.76 19.11 9.53
CA ASN A 148 -2.57 20.57 9.68
C ASN A 148 -3.85 21.26 10.14
N SER A 149 -4.99 20.62 9.89
CA SER A 149 -6.31 21.17 10.24
C SER A 149 -6.60 21.16 11.74
N HIS A 150 -5.81 20.43 12.54
CA HIS A 150 -5.97 20.35 14.00
C HIS A 150 -5.83 21.71 14.70
N ASP A 151 -5.09 22.66 14.10
CA ASP A 151 -4.91 24.02 14.64
C ASP A 151 -6.03 25.00 14.21
N ARG A 152 -6.90 24.62 13.26
CA ARG A 152 -7.97 25.49 12.73
C ARG A 152 -9.37 25.16 13.25
N ALA A 153 -9.53 24.16 14.11
CA ALA A 153 -10.78 23.81 14.76
C ALA A 153 -11.37 24.94 15.65
N GLY A 154 -10.67 26.06 15.80
CA GLY A 154 -11.13 27.23 16.53
C GLY A 154 -11.99 28.23 15.72
N GLU A 155 -11.95 28.23 14.38
CA GLU A 155 -12.61 29.29 13.61
C GLU A 155 -13.30 28.78 12.33
N ALA A 156 -14.63 28.71 12.42
CA ALA A 156 -15.62 28.88 11.34
C ALA A 156 -15.41 28.08 10.03
N SER A 157 -16.01 26.89 9.97
CA SER A 157 -16.57 26.33 8.73
C SER A 157 -17.75 25.42 9.08
N GLY A 158 -18.98 25.90 8.85
CA GLY A 158 -20.25 25.32 9.31
C GLY A 158 -20.66 23.97 8.72
N CYS A 159 -19.72 23.11 8.33
CA CYS A 159 -19.99 21.76 7.78
C CYS A 159 -19.01 20.69 8.28
N GLN A 160 -18.07 21.02 9.18
CA GLN A 160 -17.22 20.01 9.83
C GLN A 160 -18.03 19.32 10.91
N GLN A 161 -18.63 18.18 10.57
CA GLN A 161 -19.25 17.29 11.53
C GLN A 161 -18.14 16.78 12.47
N ASP A 162 -18.14 17.23 13.72
CA ASP A 162 -17.13 16.90 14.74
C ASP A 162 -16.98 15.39 14.90
N THR A 163 -15.96 14.81 14.27
CA THR A 163 -15.48 13.46 14.57
C THR A 163 -14.38 13.58 15.62
N TYR A 164 -14.34 12.65 16.58
CA TYR A 164 -13.37 12.69 17.67
C TYR A 164 -11.90 12.75 17.18
N ASP A 165 -11.64 12.25 15.98
CA ASP A 165 -10.31 12.20 15.39
C ASP A 165 -10.03 13.30 14.35
N GLY A 166 -10.97 14.21 14.11
CA GLY A 166 -10.86 15.29 13.13
C GLY A 166 -10.77 14.83 11.67
N ALA A 167 -11.08 13.56 11.39
CA ALA A 167 -11.05 13.01 10.05
C ALA A 167 -12.41 13.13 9.36
N LYS A 168 -12.41 13.25 8.03
CA LYS A 168 -13.61 13.05 7.20
C LYS A 168 -13.81 11.54 7.00
N TRP A 169 -15.03 11.08 7.20
CA TRP A 169 -15.39 9.67 7.09
C TRP A 169 -16.46 9.48 6.04
N VAL A 170 -16.23 8.53 5.13
CA VAL A 170 -17.17 8.17 4.07
C VAL A 170 -17.39 6.66 4.08
N VAL A 171 -18.65 6.26 3.88
CA VAL A 171 -19.04 4.89 3.58
C VAL A 171 -19.72 4.87 2.22
N PHE A 172 -19.11 4.19 1.25
CA PHE A 172 -19.58 4.11 -0.12
C PHE A 172 -20.14 2.72 -0.44
N ASN A 173 -21.35 2.69 -1.02
CA ASN A 173 -21.94 1.51 -1.65
C ASN A 173 -23.03 1.94 -2.62
N ASP A 174 -22.90 1.57 -3.88
CA ASP A 174 -23.78 1.91 -5.00
C ASP A 174 -24.74 0.78 -5.41
N LEU A 175 -24.62 -0.39 -4.77
CA LEU A 175 -25.43 -1.56 -5.09
C LEU A 175 -26.84 -1.46 -4.51
N PRO A 176 -27.88 -1.87 -5.27
CA PRO A 176 -29.26 -1.84 -4.79
C PRO A 176 -29.55 -2.96 -3.77
N SER A 177 -28.80 -4.05 -3.85
CA SER A 177 -28.89 -5.22 -2.97
C SER A 177 -27.50 -5.81 -2.82
N VAL A 178 -27.22 -6.44 -1.68
CA VAL A 178 -25.90 -7.01 -1.39
C VAL A 178 -26.00 -8.49 -1.00
N ASN A 179 -25.07 -9.27 -1.53
CA ASN A 179 -24.84 -10.66 -1.18
C ASN A 179 -23.32 -10.95 -1.07
N SER A 180 -22.93 -12.19 -0.74
CA SER A 180 -21.52 -12.60 -0.57
C SER A 180 -20.61 -12.32 -1.77
N TRP A 181 -21.16 -12.30 -2.98
CA TRP A 181 -20.41 -12.02 -4.20
C TRP A 181 -20.21 -10.52 -4.42
N ASP A 182 -20.91 -9.66 -3.70
CA ASP A 182 -20.75 -8.22 -3.81
C ASP A 182 -19.68 -7.67 -2.86
N ASP A 183 -19.12 -8.54 -2.02
CA ASP A 183 -18.05 -8.21 -1.08
C ASP A 183 -16.83 -7.68 -1.85
N VAL A 184 -16.24 -6.59 -1.34
CA VAL A 184 -15.04 -5.97 -1.88
C VAL A 184 -13.87 -6.97 -1.73
N ALA A 185 -13.21 -7.26 -2.84
CA ALA A 185 -12.07 -8.18 -2.95
C ALA A 185 -10.80 -7.49 -3.50
N GLY A 186 -10.92 -6.28 -4.02
CA GLY A 186 -9.80 -5.45 -4.46
C GLY A 186 -10.01 -4.00 -4.05
N LEU A 187 -8.97 -3.36 -3.53
CA LEU A 187 -9.01 -1.95 -3.14
C LEU A 187 -7.62 -1.35 -3.26
N HIS A 188 -7.49 -0.28 -4.06
CA HIS A 188 -6.24 0.45 -4.24
C HIS A 188 -6.51 1.95 -4.30
N LEU A 189 -5.88 2.73 -3.43
CA LEU A 189 -5.86 4.19 -3.48
C LEU A 189 -4.82 4.63 -4.51
N LEU A 190 -5.20 5.56 -5.39
CA LEU A 190 -4.30 6.01 -6.46
C LEU A 190 -3.39 7.16 -6.03
N GLY A 191 -3.72 7.82 -4.91
CA GLY A 191 -2.96 8.94 -4.36
C GLY A 191 -3.04 10.20 -5.22
N ASP A 192 -2.34 11.23 -4.77
CA ASP A 192 -2.30 12.56 -5.41
C ASP A 192 -1.49 12.56 -6.73
N ASP A 193 -0.92 11.42 -7.15
CA ASP A 193 -0.21 11.25 -8.43
C ASP A 193 -1.15 11.22 -9.64
N SER A 194 -2.46 11.04 -9.41
CA SER A 194 -3.46 11.18 -10.46
C SER A 194 -3.67 12.66 -10.78
N SER A 195 -3.35 13.04 -12.02
CA SER A 195 -3.20 14.40 -12.55
C SER A 195 -4.44 15.31 -12.52
N SER A 196 -5.48 15.02 -11.73
CA SER A 196 -6.64 15.89 -11.62
C SER A 196 -6.38 16.99 -10.60
N VAL A 197 -5.85 18.11 -11.09
CA VAL A 197 -5.78 19.42 -10.41
C VAL A 197 -7.18 19.91 -9.94
N ASP A 198 -8.25 19.28 -10.41
CA ASP A 198 -9.63 19.76 -10.26
C ASP A 198 -10.36 19.37 -8.96
N SER A 199 -9.78 18.58 -8.06
CA SER A 199 -10.46 18.29 -6.79
C SER A 199 -9.53 17.86 -5.65
N LEU A 200 -9.00 18.84 -4.91
CA LEU A 200 -8.26 18.64 -3.64
C LEU A 200 -9.03 17.81 -2.57
N ASP A 201 -10.33 17.60 -2.77
CA ASP A 201 -11.21 16.86 -1.86
C ASP A 201 -11.65 15.49 -2.40
N ALA A 202 -11.37 15.14 -3.66
CA ALA A 202 -11.75 13.81 -4.16
C ALA A 202 -10.61 12.80 -4.02
N GLU A 203 -10.97 11.57 -3.68
CA GLU A 203 -10.04 10.45 -3.64
C GLU A 203 -10.33 9.50 -4.80
N ASP A 204 -9.31 9.26 -5.62
CA ASP A 204 -9.33 8.28 -6.69
C ASP A 204 -8.90 6.91 -6.17
N LEU A 205 -9.70 5.89 -6.45
CA LEU A 205 -9.46 4.53 -6.02
C LEU A 205 -9.95 3.50 -7.04
N ILE A 206 -9.37 2.31 -7.00
CA ILE A 206 -9.86 1.14 -7.72
C ILE A 206 -10.60 0.26 -6.72
N VAL A 207 -11.82 -0.14 -7.06
CA VAL A 207 -12.65 -1.05 -6.27
C VAL A 207 -12.96 -2.27 -7.12
N GLY A 208 -12.63 -3.44 -6.58
CA GLY A 208 -12.97 -4.74 -7.15
C GLY A 208 -13.90 -5.50 -6.21
N ARG A 209 -15.00 -6.05 -6.74
CA ARG A 209 -15.96 -6.90 -6.01
C ARG A 209 -15.87 -8.34 -6.53
N ARG A 210 -16.21 -9.32 -5.68
CA ARG A 210 -16.10 -10.75 -6.03
C ARG A 210 -16.95 -11.19 -7.22
N ASN A 211 -18.02 -10.46 -7.51
CA ASN A 211 -18.92 -10.71 -8.63
C ASN A 211 -18.26 -10.41 -9.99
N GLY A 212 -17.03 -9.87 -10.00
CA GLY A 212 -16.28 -9.52 -11.20
C GLY A 212 -16.32 -8.04 -11.54
N GLU A 213 -17.09 -7.23 -10.81
CA GLU A 213 -17.08 -5.78 -10.99
C GLU A 213 -15.73 -5.21 -10.56
N LEU A 214 -15.05 -4.50 -11.48
CA LEU A 214 -13.79 -3.85 -11.23
C LEU A 214 -13.84 -2.45 -11.84
N THR A 215 -13.76 -1.41 -11.02
CA THR A 215 -14.00 -0.03 -11.43
C THR A 215 -13.00 0.93 -10.79
N ARG A 216 -12.63 1.98 -11.52
CA ARG A 216 -11.99 3.18 -10.97
C ARG A 216 -13.08 4.16 -10.56
N LEU A 217 -13.02 4.64 -9.33
CA LEU A 217 -13.96 5.56 -8.72
C LEU A 217 -13.22 6.82 -8.26
N SER A 218 -13.93 7.94 -8.27
CA SER A 218 -13.52 9.16 -7.60
C SER A 218 -14.60 9.54 -6.59
N ILE A 219 -14.25 9.60 -5.30
CA ILE A 219 -15.18 9.87 -4.20
C ILE A 219 -14.86 11.24 -3.61
N SER A 220 -15.82 12.17 -3.63
CA SER A 220 -15.69 13.47 -2.97
C SER A 220 -16.56 13.52 -1.70
N PRO A 221 -15.94 13.54 -0.50
CA PRO A 221 -16.67 13.69 0.76
C PRO A 221 -17.44 15.00 0.86
N SER A 222 -16.88 16.13 0.39
CA SER A 222 -17.55 17.45 0.50
C SER A 222 -18.77 17.57 -0.40
N GLN A 223 -18.72 16.98 -1.59
CA GLN A 223 -19.86 16.94 -2.51
C GLN A 223 -20.85 15.83 -2.17
N GLY A 224 -20.49 14.87 -1.32
CA GLY A 224 -21.30 13.69 -1.04
C GLY A 224 -21.54 12.85 -2.28
N SER A 225 -20.59 12.86 -3.23
CA SER A 225 -20.74 12.24 -4.55
C SER A 225 -19.64 11.22 -4.81
N ALA A 226 -19.95 10.27 -5.69
CA ALA A 226 -18.98 9.32 -6.24
C ALA A 226 -19.20 9.25 -7.76
N THR A 227 -18.11 9.21 -8.52
CA THR A 227 -18.14 9.13 -9.98
C THR A 227 -17.32 7.94 -10.45
N HIS A 228 -17.88 7.15 -11.36
CA HIS A 228 -17.13 6.09 -12.03
C HIS A 228 -16.29 6.73 -13.13
N LYS A 229 -14.99 6.46 -13.11
CA LYS A 229 -14.01 6.98 -14.08
C LYS A 229 -13.67 5.96 -15.15
N ALA A 230 -13.66 4.68 -14.81
CA ALA A 230 -13.39 3.60 -15.75
C ALA A 230 -13.90 2.26 -15.21
N PHE A 231 -14.23 1.33 -16.10
CA PHE A 231 -14.60 -0.05 -15.82
C PHE A 231 -13.60 -1.00 -16.47
N PHE A 232 -13.04 -1.92 -15.68
CA PHE A 232 -12.09 -2.92 -16.16
C PHE A 232 -12.84 -4.19 -16.52
N ASP A 233 -12.74 -4.61 -17.77
CA ASP A 233 -13.52 -5.75 -18.27
C ASP A 233 -12.94 -7.08 -17.80
N THR A 234 -13.62 -7.69 -16.83
CA THR A 234 -13.28 -9.02 -16.29
C THR A 234 -13.88 -10.17 -17.12
N GLN A 235 -14.53 -9.89 -18.26
CA GLN A 235 -15.14 -10.87 -19.16
C GLN A 235 -16.15 -11.80 -18.46
N GLY A 236 -16.81 -11.30 -17.40
CA GLY A 236 -17.77 -12.05 -16.60
C GLY A 236 -17.15 -13.04 -15.60
N HIS A 237 -15.83 -13.03 -15.46
CA HIS A 237 -15.13 -13.82 -14.45
C HIS A 237 -15.26 -13.22 -13.06
N LYS A 238 -15.33 -14.08 -12.05
CA LYS A 238 -15.35 -13.66 -10.65
C LYS A 238 -13.97 -13.19 -10.22
N LEU A 239 -13.94 -12.20 -9.33
CA LEU A 239 -12.69 -11.63 -8.82
C LEU A 239 -12.28 -12.31 -7.52
N ASP A 240 -11.03 -12.78 -7.45
CA ASP A 240 -10.44 -13.35 -6.24
C ASP A 240 -9.73 -12.29 -5.40
N TYR A 241 -8.83 -11.52 -6.03
CA TYR A 241 -8.14 -10.35 -5.47
C TYR A 241 -7.46 -9.54 -6.60
N THR A 242 -6.89 -8.40 -6.25
CA THR A 242 -6.16 -7.53 -7.19
C THR A 242 -4.82 -7.08 -6.59
N ASP A 243 -3.91 -6.65 -7.45
CA ASP A 243 -2.65 -6.03 -7.08
C ASP A 243 -2.32 -4.88 -8.04
N LEU A 244 -1.68 -3.83 -7.55
CA LEU A 244 -1.35 -2.64 -8.34
C LEU A 244 0.15 -2.37 -8.29
N SER A 245 0.79 -2.21 -9.46
CA SER A 245 2.20 -1.85 -9.50
C SER A 245 2.43 -0.40 -9.08
N VAL A 246 3.58 -0.13 -8.47
CA VAL A 246 4.05 1.22 -8.17
C VAL A 246 4.73 1.84 -9.39
N GLY A 247 4.66 3.16 -9.54
CA GLY A 247 5.35 3.91 -10.60
C GLY A 247 4.41 4.77 -11.44
N THR A 248 4.91 5.26 -12.58
CA THR A 248 4.15 6.11 -13.52
C THR A 248 3.34 5.30 -14.53
N GLU A 249 3.84 4.16 -14.99
CA GLU A 249 3.12 3.25 -15.90
C GLU A 249 2.49 2.12 -15.08
N ARG A 250 1.41 2.44 -14.37
CA ARG A 250 0.82 1.50 -13.41
C ARG A 250 0.03 0.40 -14.13
N VAL A 251 0.29 -0.83 -13.73
CA VAL A 251 -0.42 -2.03 -14.16
C VAL A 251 -1.24 -2.56 -12.99
N LEU A 252 -2.53 -2.77 -13.24
CA LEU A 252 -3.43 -3.48 -12.35
C LEU A 252 -3.45 -4.96 -12.77
N ALA A 253 -3.14 -5.86 -11.84
CA ALA A 253 -3.32 -7.29 -12.01
C ALA A 253 -4.61 -7.71 -11.28
N ALA A 254 -5.54 -8.34 -11.99
CA ALA A 254 -6.73 -8.94 -11.41
C ALA A 254 -6.62 -10.45 -11.45
N SER A 255 -6.59 -11.08 -10.28
CA SER A 255 -6.71 -12.54 -10.18
C SER A 255 -8.17 -12.92 -10.24
N LEU A 256 -8.51 -13.67 -11.27
CA LEU A 256 -9.86 -14.09 -11.62
C LEU A 256 -10.07 -15.57 -11.24
N ASP A 257 -11.33 -15.98 -11.21
CA ASP A 257 -11.66 -17.38 -11.04
C ASP A 257 -11.05 -18.24 -12.15
N ARG A 258 -10.87 -19.53 -11.86
CA ARG A 258 -10.14 -20.47 -12.74
C ARG A 258 -8.67 -20.10 -12.96
N GLY A 259 -8.11 -19.28 -12.06
CA GLY A 259 -6.69 -18.92 -11.97
C GLY A 259 -6.12 -18.26 -13.22
N GLU A 260 -6.96 -17.50 -13.90
CA GLU A 260 -6.53 -16.50 -14.85
C GLU A 260 -6.12 -15.22 -14.10
N ILE A 261 -5.04 -14.59 -14.55
CA ILE A 261 -4.61 -13.27 -14.08
C ILE A 261 -4.65 -12.33 -15.27
N ALA A 262 -5.53 -11.35 -15.25
CA ALA A 262 -5.67 -10.34 -16.29
C ALA A 262 -4.92 -9.06 -15.92
N PHE A 263 -4.22 -8.46 -16.88
CA PHE A 263 -3.44 -7.24 -16.67
C PHE A 263 -4.06 -6.06 -17.41
N TYR A 264 -4.18 -4.92 -16.73
CA TYR A 264 -4.78 -3.69 -17.25
C TYR A 264 -3.81 -2.53 -17.08
N LYS A 265 -3.76 -1.63 -18.07
CA LYS A 265 -3.05 -0.36 -17.96
C LYS A 265 -3.95 0.68 -17.31
N LEU A 266 -3.43 1.42 -16.34
CA LEU A 266 -4.22 2.42 -15.61
C LEU A 266 -4.34 3.75 -16.36
N ASP A 267 -3.38 4.07 -17.22
CA ASP A 267 -3.30 5.32 -17.99
C ASP A 267 -4.14 5.31 -19.28
N SER A 268 -5.12 4.42 -19.35
CA SER A 268 -6.08 4.37 -20.45
C SER A 268 -7.14 5.45 -20.25
N ASP A 269 -7.26 6.37 -21.21
CA ASP A 269 -8.34 7.38 -21.24
C ASP A 269 -9.75 6.79 -21.52
N ASN A 270 -9.86 5.47 -21.70
CA ASN A 270 -11.13 4.83 -22.00
C ASN A 270 -11.95 4.54 -20.73
N ASP A 271 -13.25 4.83 -20.81
CA ASP A 271 -14.25 4.45 -19.80
C ASP A 271 -14.34 2.92 -19.63
N SER A 272 -14.00 2.14 -20.65
CA SER A 272 -13.91 0.68 -20.60
C SER A 272 -12.49 0.23 -20.94
N VAL A 273 -11.83 -0.37 -19.96
CA VAL A 273 -10.44 -0.81 -20.05
C VAL A 273 -10.41 -2.32 -20.24
N GLN A 274 -9.95 -2.73 -21.42
CA GLN A 274 -9.75 -4.14 -21.75
C GLN A 274 -8.42 -4.64 -21.17
N PRO A 275 -8.33 -5.93 -20.77
CA PRO A 275 -7.05 -6.50 -20.41
C PRO A 275 -6.14 -6.55 -21.63
N PHE A 276 -4.89 -6.10 -21.50
CA PHE A 276 -3.94 -6.13 -22.62
C PHE A 276 -3.29 -7.50 -22.78
N VAL A 277 -3.16 -8.24 -21.68
CA VAL A 277 -2.66 -9.62 -21.68
C VAL A 277 -3.24 -10.37 -20.49
N SER A 278 -3.32 -11.70 -20.58
CA SER A 278 -3.68 -12.56 -19.45
C SER A 278 -2.74 -13.75 -19.30
N LEU A 279 -2.53 -14.14 -18.05
CA LEU A 279 -1.75 -15.30 -17.65
C LEU A 279 -2.71 -16.40 -17.18
N LYS A 280 -2.68 -17.55 -17.84
CA LYS A 280 -3.36 -18.76 -17.35
C LYS A 280 -2.39 -19.56 -16.48
N ALA A 281 -2.47 -19.37 -15.17
CA ALA A 281 -1.69 -20.17 -14.24
C ALA A 281 -2.29 -21.58 -14.19
N HIS A 282 -1.49 -22.60 -14.48
CA HIS A 282 -1.94 -24.00 -14.47
C HIS A 282 -2.57 -24.33 -13.11
N LEU A 283 -3.85 -24.73 -13.11
CA LEU A 283 -4.53 -25.14 -11.90
C LEU A 283 -4.20 -26.58 -11.57
N HIS A 284 -3.72 -26.82 -10.36
CA HIS A 284 -3.76 -28.14 -9.77
C HIS A 284 -4.74 -28.04 -8.58
N GLY A 285 -5.96 -28.55 -8.82
CA GLY A 285 -7.00 -28.68 -7.81
C GLY A 285 -7.81 -27.42 -7.46
N ALA A 286 -8.55 -27.52 -6.36
CA ALA A 286 -9.53 -26.52 -5.90
C ALA A 286 -8.96 -25.53 -4.86
N SER A 287 -7.65 -25.34 -4.83
CA SER A 287 -6.98 -24.51 -3.81
C SER A 287 -7.44 -23.04 -3.89
N ARG A 288 -8.13 -22.58 -2.84
CA ARG A 288 -8.79 -21.26 -2.76
C ARG A 288 -7.90 -20.09 -2.36
N ASN A 289 -6.63 -20.33 -2.01
CA ASN A 289 -5.68 -19.24 -1.70
C ASN A 289 -4.50 -19.40 -2.62
N ARG A 290 -4.52 -18.58 -3.67
CA ARG A 290 -3.37 -18.27 -4.49
C ARG A 290 -2.88 -16.91 -4.03
N CYS A 291 -1.56 -16.79 -3.92
CA CYS A 291 -0.92 -15.51 -3.72
C CYS A 291 -0.20 -15.20 -5.03
N SER A 292 -0.46 -14.03 -5.59
CA SER A 292 0.32 -13.45 -6.68
C SER A 292 0.61 -12.01 -6.35
N LYS A 293 1.79 -11.53 -6.74
CA LYS A 293 2.19 -10.15 -6.51
C LYS A 293 2.98 -9.61 -7.69
N LEU A 294 2.66 -8.39 -8.08
CA LEU A 294 3.44 -7.63 -9.04
C LEU A 294 4.79 -7.28 -8.39
N LEU A 295 5.87 -7.66 -9.07
CA LEU A 295 7.23 -7.26 -8.71
C LEU A 295 7.61 -5.93 -9.37
N SER A 296 7.03 -5.68 -10.55
CA SER A 296 7.14 -4.44 -11.31
C SER A 296 5.91 -4.29 -12.22
N ASN A 297 5.89 -3.25 -13.05
CA ASN A 297 4.86 -3.09 -14.09
C ASN A 297 5.00 -4.11 -15.26
N ARG A 298 5.99 -5.02 -15.21
CA ARG A 298 6.24 -6.02 -16.25
C ARG A 298 6.52 -7.41 -15.71
N ARG A 299 6.48 -7.60 -14.38
CA ARG A 299 6.77 -8.88 -13.73
C ARG A 299 5.78 -9.19 -12.63
N ILE A 300 5.37 -10.44 -12.57
CA ILE A 300 4.51 -10.98 -11.52
C ILE A 300 5.13 -12.26 -10.97
N VAL A 301 5.00 -12.47 -9.67
CA VAL A 301 5.28 -13.74 -9.03
C VAL A 301 3.98 -14.42 -8.65
N VAL A 302 3.90 -15.73 -8.89
CA VAL A 302 2.78 -16.59 -8.51
C VAL A 302 3.31 -17.65 -7.54
N GLY A 303 2.72 -17.67 -6.34
CA GLY A 303 3.12 -18.55 -5.26
C GLY A 303 2.56 -19.97 -5.41
N ALA A 304 3.25 -20.92 -4.77
CA ALA A 304 2.83 -22.31 -4.68
C ALA A 304 1.43 -22.45 -4.07
N ASP A 305 0.56 -23.23 -4.72
CA ASP A 305 -0.85 -23.41 -4.37
C ASP A 305 -1.13 -24.66 -3.51
N GLY A 306 -0.08 -25.38 -3.11
CA GLY A 306 -0.12 -26.63 -2.36
C GLY A 306 -0.02 -27.86 -3.26
N GLU A 307 -0.52 -27.81 -4.50
CA GLU A 307 -0.35 -28.94 -5.43
C GLU A 307 0.90 -28.79 -6.30
N SER A 308 1.27 -27.54 -6.61
CA SER A 308 2.59 -27.19 -7.12
C SER A 308 3.53 -26.84 -5.96
N SER A 309 4.71 -27.47 -5.89
CA SER A 309 5.78 -27.09 -4.96
C SER A 309 6.71 -26.01 -5.54
N LYS A 310 6.14 -25.08 -6.32
CA LYS A 310 6.89 -24.15 -7.16
C LYS A 310 6.38 -22.73 -6.98
N ILE A 311 7.32 -21.79 -6.93
CA ILE A 311 7.03 -20.38 -7.18
C ILE A 311 7.43 -20.09 -8.62
N GLU A 312 6.57 -19.42 -9.37
CA GLU A 312 6.81 -19.07 -10.76
C GLU A 312 6.83 -17.55 -10.92
N VAL A 313 7.88 -17.06 -11.56
CA VAL A 313 8.03 -15.65 -11.93
C VAL A 313 7.80 -15.52 -13.42
N PHE A 314 6.88 -14.63 -13.78
CA PHE A 314 6.51 -14.34 -15.16
C PHE A 314 6.87 -12.90 -15.50
N SER A 315 7.45 -12.71 -16.67
CA SER A 315 7.48 -11.42 -17.35
C SER A 315 6.29 -11.31 -18.30
N PHE A 316 5.74 -10.12 -18.43
CA PHE A 316 4.69 -9.83 -19.39
C PHE A 316 4.94 -8.52 -20.13
N ASP A 317 4.43 -8.44 -21.36
CA ASP A 317 4.37 -7.23 -22.17
C ASP A 317 2.97 -7.07 -22.78
N GLU A 318 2.81 -6.14 -23.73
CA GLU A 318 1.51 -5.87 -24.37
C GLU A 318 0.93 -7.05 -25.15
N THR A 319 1.73 -8.07 -25.44
CA THR A 319 1.39 -9.14 -26.38
C THR A 319 1.53 -10.53 -25.78
N ASP A 320 2.43 -10.74 -24.83
CA ASP A 320 2.80 -12.07 -24.37
C ASP A 320 3.16 -12.13 -22.88
N VAL A 321 3.05 -13.33 -22.32
CA VAL A 321 3.49 -13.66 -20.95
C VAL A 321 4.45 -14.84 -21.01
N LYS A 322 5.64 -14.66 -20.44
CA LYS A 322 6.72 -15.65 -20.45
C LYS A 322 7.13 -16.01 -19.03
N THR A 323 7.31 -17.29 -18.77
CA THR A 323 7.95 -17.77 -17.54
C THR A 323 9.43 -17.43 -17.59
N GLU A 324 9.90 -16.61 -16.65
CA GLU A 324 11.32 -16.27 -16.53
C GLU A 324 12.05 -17.23 -15.58
N CYS A 325 11.41 -17.55 -14.46
CA CYS A 325 12.03 -18.33 -13.40
C CYS A 325 11.01 -19.26 -12.74
N THR A 326 11.46 -20.46 -12.41
CA THR A 326 10.72 -21.43 -11.60
C THR A 326 11.59 -21.82 -10.42
N ILE A 327 11.15 -21.44 -9.22
CA ILE A 327 11.83 -21.77 -7.97
C ILE A 327 11.13 -23.02 -7.42
N ARG A 328 11.83 -24.16 -7.47
CA ARG A 328 11.35 -25.40 -6.86
C ARG A 328 11.67 -25.41 -5.38
N ILE A 329 10.73 -25.93 -4.62
CA ILE A 329 10.86 -26.05 -3.18
C ILE A 329 11.04 -27.51 -2.88
N GLU A 330 12.25 -27.84 -2.44
CA GLU A 330 12.56 -29.10 -1.83
C GLU A 330 12.03 -29.02 -0.40
N ASP A 331 11.00 -29.82 -0.12
CA ASP A 331 10.52 -30.09 1.23
C ASP A 331 10.90 -31.53 1.54
N ASP A 332 11.72 -31.74 2.58
CA ASP A 332 12.20 -33.08 2.96
C ASP A 332 11.06 -33.97 3.50
N GLU A 333 9.92 -33.35 3.86
CA GLU A 333 8.73 -34.01 4.38
C GLU A 333 7.78 -34.38 3.21
N ALA A 334 7.95 -35.59 2.67
CA ALA A 334 7.28 -36.10 1.46
C ALA A 334 5.73 -36.04 1.42
N GLU A 335 5.07 -35.79 2.54
CA GLU A 335 3.60 -35.71 2.62
C GLU A 335 3.07 -34.26 2.61
N ARG A 336 3.94 -33.25 2.75
CA ARG A 336 3.52 -31.87 2.95
C ARG A 336 3.50 -31.08 1.65
N LYS A 337 2.40 -30.36 1.47
CA LYS A 337 2.07 -29.58 0.28
C LYS A 337 2.36 -28.10 0.55
N PRO A 338 3.51 -27.56 0.12
CA PRO A 338 3.92 -26.21 0.49
C PRO A 338 3.00 -25.17 -0.15
N ARG A 339 2.51 -24.23 0.65
CA ARG A 339 1.56 -23.20 0.23
C ARG A 339 2.01 -21.82 0.63
N VAL A 340 2.08 -20.93 -0.35
CA VAL A 340 2.37 -19.51 -0.14
C VAL A 340 1.09 -18.81 0.31
N THR A 341 1.16 -18.15 1.46
CA THR A 341 0.05 -17.38 2.04
C THR A 341 0.22 -15.88 1.85
N ALA A 342 1.45 -15.40 1.67
CA ALA A 342 1.77 -14.01 1.44
C ALA A 342 3.05 -13.85 0.61
N MET A 343 3.12 -12.77 -0.17
CA MET A 343 4.34 -12.33 -0.85
C MET A 343 4.48 -10.83 -0.72
N ALA A 344 5.73 -10.36 -0.64
CA ALA A 344 6.04 -8.94 -0.58
C ALA A 344 7.30 -8.63 -1.41
N PRO A 345 7.22 -7.81 -2.47
CA PRO A 345 8.41 -7.35 -3.17
C PRO A 345 9.30 -6.51 -2.25
N LEU A 346 10.61 -6.64 -2.39
CA LEU A 346 11.58 -5.85 -1.64
C LEU A 346 12.05 -4.65 -2.49
N PRO A 347 12.00 -3.43 -1.94
CA PRO A 347 12.44 -2.25 -2.67
C PRO A 347 13.96 -2.26 -2.92
N ALA A 348 14.36 -1.55 -3.98
CA ALA A 348 15.77 -1.42 -4.34
C ALA A 348 16.57 -0.73 -3.27
N LEU A 349 17.57 -1.43 -2.75
CA LEU A 349 18.66 -0.78 -2.05
C LEU A 349 19.46 0.01 -3.09
N SER A 350 19.72 1.29 -2.82
CA SER A 350 20.57 2.16 -3.66
C SER A 350 21.99 1.63 -3.89
N SER A 351 22.43 0.65 -3.09
CA SER A 351 23.69 -0.08 -3.24
C SER A 351 23.61 -1.30 -4.18
N MET A 352 22.42 -1.71 -4.58
CA MET A 352 22.20 -2.79 -5.54
C MET A 352 22.07 -2.20 -6.95
N LYS A 353 22.61 -2.90 -7.96
CA LYS A 353 22.34 -2.56 -9.36
C LYS A 353 20.82 -2.60 -9.57
N GLU A 354 20.26 -1.64 -10.29
CA GLU A 354 18.81 -1.51 -10.53
C GLU A 354 18.16 -2.83 -10.99
N THR A 355 18.90 -3.64 -11.75
CA THR A 355 18.44 -4.94 -12.26
C THR A 355 18.32 -6.04 -11.19
N SER A 356 19.03 -5.98 -10.06
CA SER A 356 19.00 -7.04 -9.04
C SER A 356 17.94 -6.81 -7.95
N SER A 357 17.35 -5.61 -7.89
CA SER A 357 16.33 -5.33 -6.87
C SER A 357 14.95 -5.82 -7.24
N GLN A 358 14.55 -5.74 -8.51
CA GLN A 358 13.17 -6.06 -8.93
C GLN A 358 12.87 -7.57 -8.84
N ASP A 359 13.90 -8.36 -8.50
CA ASP A 359 13.84 -9.82 -8.41
C ASP A 359 13.86 -10.34 -6.97
N LEU A 360 13.89 -9.44 -6.00
CA LEU A 360 13.88 -9.79 -4.58
C LEU A 360 12.48 -9.62 -4.01
N PHE A 361 11.96 -10.70 -3.44
CA PHE A 361 10.70 -10.70 -2.71
C PHE A 361 10.79 -11.68 -1.54
N LEU A 362 9.96 -11.46 -0.53
CA LEU A 362 9.78 -12.38 0.59
C LEU A 362 8.53 -13.21 0.36
N SER A 363 8.59 -14.48 0.76
CA SER A 363 7.46 -15.39 0.72
C SER A 363 7.11 -15.89 2.12
N GLY A 364 5.84 -15.77 2.49
CA GLY A 364 5.26 -16.29 3.73
C GLY A 364 4.54 -17.61 3.48
N TRP A 365 4.77 -18.60 4.34
CA TRP A 365 4.29 -19.96 4.17
C TRP A 365 3.36 -20.36 5.32
N GLU A 366 2.45 -21.31 5.05
CA GLU A 366 1.52 -21.86 6.06
C GLU A 366 2.25 -22.46 7.30
N GLU A 367 3.52 -22.84 7.16
CA GLU A 367 4.36 -23.32 8.27
C GLU A 367 4.88 -22.21 9.21
N SER A 368 4.46 -20.96 9.04
CA SER A 368 5.03 -19.80 9.76
C SER A 368 6.53 -19.57 9.51
N LYS A 369 7.11 -20.23 8.49
CA LYS A 369 8.46 -19.94 8.00
C LYS A 369 8.39 -18.82 6.97
N ILE A 370 9.28 -17.84 7.08
CA ILE A 370 9.53 -16.82 6.06
C ILE A 370 10.74 -17.30 5.27
N ARG A 371 10.62 -17.39 3.94
CA ARG A 371 11.70 -17.80 3.05
C ARG A 371 11.99 -16.71 2.03
#